data_AF-A0A439TNJ6-F1
#
_entry.id   AF-A0A439TNJ6-F1
#
_cell.length_a   1.000
_cell.length_b   1.000
_cell.length_c   1.000
_cell.angle_alpha   90.00
_cell.angle_beta   90.00
_cell.angle_gamma   90.00
#
_symmetry.space_group_name_H-M   'P 1'
#
loop_
_entity.id
_entity.type
_entity.pdbx_description
1 polymer ?
#
loop_
_entity_poly.entity_id
_entity_poly.type
_entity_poly.pdbx_seq_one_letter_code
_entity_poly.pdbx_strand_id
1 'polypeptide(L)'
;MLALRRQGVSTAEIAARIGIKTTTVSALEHSAGRAKRAPRPLEELCRTVLFPIDVLNALGPHAAKRNMHPNRLARLIVETVSDEKMIDAVLDDADDLKGWA
;
A
#
# COMPACT_ATOMS: atom_id res chain seq x y z
N MET A 1 4.76 -3.13 24.61
CA MET A 1 4.88 -4.41 25.35
C MET A 1 6.32 -4.82 25.63
N LEU A 2 7.27 -4.60 24.70
CA LEU A 2 8.71 -4.84 24.95
C LEU A 2 9.25 -4.11 26.20
N ALA A 3 8.76 -2.90 26.50
CA ALA A 3 9.14 -2.13 27.68
C ALA A 3 8.65 -2.72 29.02
N LEU A 4 7.47 -3.37 29.03
CA LEU A 4 6.92 -4.04 30.23
C LEU A 4 7.64 -5.37 30.49
N ARG A 5 8.03 -6.08 29.43
CA ARG A 5 8.82 -7.32 29.54
C ARG A 5 10.24 -7.06 30.06
N ARG A 6 10.83 -5.91 29.71
CA ARG A 6 12.10 -5.43 30.29
C ARG A 6 12.03 -5.14 31.80
N GLN A 7 10.82 -4.98 32.34
CA GLN A 7 10.56 -4.86 33.78
C GLN A 7 10.29 -6.23 34.44
N GLY A 8 10.48 -7.36 33.73
CA GLY A 8 10.30 -8.70 34.26
C GLY A 8 8.85 -9.19 34.31
N VAL A 9 7.89 -8.43 33.76
CA VAL A 9 6.47 -8.77 33.80
C VAL A 9 6.14 -9.91 32.83
N SER A 10 5.36 -10.88 33.28
CA SER A 10 4.95 -12.03 32.46
C SER A 10 3.94 -11.64 31.38
N THR A 11 3.90 -12.40 30.27
CA THR A 11 2.96 -12.17 29.15
C THR A 11 1.49 -12.25 29.59
N ALA A 12 1.18 -13.12 30.57
CA ALA A 12 -0.15 -13.27 31.15
C ALA A 12 -0.58 -12.02 31.93
N GLU A 13 0.35 -11.42 32.65
CA GLU A 13 0.11 -10.21 33.45
C GLU A 13 0.01 -8.96 32.57
N ILE A 14 0.80 -8.90 31.49
CA ILE A 14 0.65 -7.87 30.43
C ILE A 14 -0.74 -7.95 29.79
N ALA A 15 -1.21 -9.17 29.47
CA ALA A 15 -2.52 -9.41 28.90
C ALA A 15 -3.65 -8.94 29.85
N ALA A 16 -3.57 -9.31 31.13
CA ALA A 16 -4.54 -8.91 32.15
C ALA A 16 -4.56 -7.39 32.37
N ARG A 17 -3.40 -6.74 32.38
CA ARG A 17 -3.28 -5.30 32.62
C ARG A 17 -3.74 -4.43 31.45
N ILE A 18 -3.61 -4.93 30.22
CA ILE A 18 -4.00 -4.23 28.98
C ILE A 18 -5.42 -4.64 28.53
N GLY A 19 -5.96 -5.76 29.04
CA GLY A 19 -7.28 -6.26 28.66
C GLY A 19 -7.30 -6.92 27.27
N ILE A 20 -6.20 -7.55 26.86
CA ILE A 20 -6.12 -8.25 25.57
C ILE A 20 -5.75 -9.72 25.77
N LYS A 21 -5.96 -10.54 24.74
CA LYS A 21 -5.57 -11.96 24.78
C LYS A 21 -4.05 -12.10 24.85
N THR A 22 -3.59 -13.09 25.60
CA THR A 22 -2.17 -13.48 25.70
C THR A 22 -1.56 -13.79 24.33
N THR A 23 -2.32 -14.41 23.42
CA THR A 23 -1.90 -14.68 22.04
C THR A 23 -1.63 -13.39 21.25
N THR A 24 -2.42 -12.33 21.49
CA THR A 24 -2.21 -11.02 20.90
C THR A 24 -0.95 -10.36 21.44
N VAL A 25 -0.66 -10.50 22.74
CA VAL A 25 0.61 -10.03 23.34
C VAL A 25 1.79 -10.72 22.66
N SER A 26 1.79 -12.05 22.55
CA SER A 26 2.85 -12.80 21.89
C SER A 26 3.04 -12.42 20.42
N ALA A 27 1.95 -12.22 19.68
CA ALA A 27 2.01 -11.79 18.29
C ALA A 27 2.61 -10.38 18.14
N LEU A 28 2.24 -9.45 19.03
CA LEU A 28 2.77 -8.10 19.06
C LEU A 28 4.24 -8.07 19.47
N GLU A 29 4.66 -8.92 20.41
CA GLU A 29 6.07 -9.08 20.79
C GLU A 29 6.91 -9.61 19.64
N HIS A 30 6.43 -10.67 18.97
CA HIS A 30 7.08 -11.20 17.79
C HIS A 30 7.13 -10.15 16.67
N SER A 31 6.09 -9.33 16.52
CA SER A 31 6.09 -8.25 15.54
C SER A 31 7.07 -7.13 15.90
N ALA A 32 7.14 -6.75 17.18
CA ALA A 32 8.03 -5.70 17.68
C ALA A 32 9.52 -6.10 17.64
N GLY A 33 9.82 -7.40 17.77
CA GLY A 33 11.17 -7.94 17.66
C GLY A 33 11.64 -8.17 16.23
N ARG A 34 10.73 -8.13 15.23
CA ARG A 34 11.15 -8.17 13.83
C ARG A 34 11.89 -6.88 13.50
N ALA A 35 13.13 -7.02 13.04
CA ALA A 35 13.86 -5.90 12.45
C ALA A 35 12.97 -5.28 11.36
N LYS A 36 12.84 -3.95 11.39
CA LYS A 36 12.22 -3.24 10.27
C LYS A 36 13.01 -3.63 9.03
N ARG A 37 12.32 -4.23 8.05
CA ARG A 37 12.92 -4.56 6.77
C ARG A 37 13.54 -3.27 6.22
N ALA A 38 14.79 -3.33 5.77
CA ALA A 38 15.37 -2.22 5.02
C ALA A 38 14.45 -1.87 3.84
N PRO A 39 14.24 -0.57 3.55
CA PRO A 39 13.46 -0.15 2.40
C PRO A 39 14.00 -0.85 1.14
N ARG A 40 13.10 -1.33 0.29
CA ARG A 40 13.52 -1.75 -1.05
C ARG A 40 13.98 -0.51 -1.81
N PRO A 41 14.93 -0.59 -2.76
CA PRO A 41 15.30 0.57 -3.59
C PRO A 41 14.09 1.24 -4.26
N LEU A 42 13.09 0.45 -4.65
CA LEU A 42 11.82 0.94 -5.20
C LEU A 42 11.02 1.77 -4.18
N GLU A 43 11.10 1.47 -2.89
CA GLU A 43 10.43 2.23 -1.82
C GLU A 43 11.13 3.57 -1.52
N GLU A 44 12.42 3.70 -1.83
CA GLU A 44 13.19 4.94 -1.66
C GLU A 44 13.01 5.90 -2.84
N LEU A 45 12.89 5.36 -4.05
CA LEU A 45 12.80 6.13 -5.29
C LEU A 45 11.37 6.46 -5.72
N CYS A 46 10.36 5.81 -5.13
CA CYS A 46 8.96 6.03 -5.49
C CYS A 46 8.19 6.76 -4.40
N ARG A 47 7.25 7.61 -4.81
CA ARG A 47 6.22 8.18 -3.93
C ARG A 47 4.94 7.37 -4.04
N THR A 48 4.22 7.23 -2.92
CA THR A 48 2.89 6.61 -2.92
C THR A 48 1.88 7.60 -3.51
N VAL A 49 1.14 7.15 -4.53
CA VAL A 49 0.01 7.87 -5.12
C VAL A 49 -1.26 7.09 -4.83
N LEU A 50 -2.28 7.77 -4.30
CA LEU A 50 -3.58 7.17 -4.04
C LEU A 50 -4.41 7.17 -5.32
N PHE A 51 -4.98 6.02 -5.66
CA PHE A 51 -5.94 5.88 -6.74
C PHE A 51 -7.36 5.71 -6.16
N PRO A 52 -8.37 6.40 -6.72
CA PRO A 52 -9.77 6.13 -6.40
C PRO A 52 -10.14 4.67 -6.67
N ILE A 53 -10.99 4.09 -5.81
CA ILE A 53 -11.32 2.65 -5.86
C ILE A 53 -12.11 2.30 -7.14
N ASP A 54 -12.96 3.21 -7.60
CA ASP A 54 -13.72 3.14 -8.84
C ASP A 54 -12.81 3.08 -10.06
N VAL A 55 -11.73 3.87 -10.09
CA VAL A 55 -10.72 3.79 -11.16
C VAL A 55 -10.04 2.41 -11.15
N LEU A 56 -9.64 1.90 -9.98
CA LEU A 56 -9.04 0.57 -9.88
C LEU A 56 -10.01 -0.56 -10.29
N ASN A 57 -11.30 -0.41 -9.96
CA ASN A 57 -12.35 -1.34 -10.37
C ASN A 57 -12.52 -1.32 -11.89
N ALA A 58 -12.52 -0.14 -12.51
CA ALA A 58 -12.59 0.01 -13.97
C ALA A 58 -11.38 -0.63 -14.67
N LEU A 59 -10.19 -0.57 -14.05
CA LEU A 59 -8.99 -1.25 -14.57
C LEU A 59 -9.03 -2.78 -14.38
N GLY A 60 -9.86 -3.29 -13.47
CA GLY A 60 -9.94 -4.70 -13.10
C GLY A 60 -10.05 -5.67 -14.30
N PRO A 61 -11.04 -5.51 -15.19
CA PRO A 61 -11.18 -6.37 -16.37
C PRO A 61 -9.97 -6.33 -17.31
N HIS A 62 -9.34 -5.15 -17.46
CA HIS A 62 -8.17 -4.98 -18.33
C HIS A 62 -6.91 -5.60 -17.74
N ALA A 63 -6.80 -5.57 -16.41
CA ALA A 63 -5.72 -6.18 -15.65
C ALA A 63 -5.84 -7.70 -15.63
N ALA A 64 -7.06 -8.22 -15.44
CA ALA A 64 -7.35 -9.66 -15.46
C ALA A 64 -7.00 -10.30 -16.81
N LYS A 65 -7.37 -9.65 -17.93
CA LYS A 65 -6.99 -10.09 -19.29
C LYS A 65 -5.48 -10.24 -19.49
N ARG A 66 -4.67 -9.54 -18.69
CA ARG A 66 -3.21 -9.52 -18.77
C ARG A 66 -2.53 -10.22 -17.59
N ASN A 67 -3.30 -10.95 -16.77
CA ASN A 67 -2.84 -11.64 -15.57
C ASN A 67 -1.99 -10.75 -14.64
N MET A 68 -2.45 -9.52 -14.40
CA MET A 68 -1.77 -8.55 -13.54
C MET A 68 -2.70 -7.91 -12.52
N HIS A 69 -2.12 -7.41 -11.42
CA HIS A 69 -2.87 -6.66 -10.41
C HIS A 69 -3.26 -5.26 -10.95
N PRO A 70 -4.45 -4.71 -10.64
CA PRO A 70 -4.88 -3.38 -11.10
C PRO A 70 -3.87 -2.27 -10.80
N ASN A 71 -3.29 -2.24 -9.60
CA ASN A 71 -2.21 -1.29 -9.26
C ASN A 71 -0.97 -1.41 -10.17
N ARG A 72 -0.64 -2.61 -10.66
CA ARG A 72 0.45 -2.80 -11.61
C ARG A 72 0.07 -2.26 -12.98
N LEU A 73 -1.18 -2.48 -13.40
CA LEU A 73 -1.68 -1.92 -14.66
C LEU A 73 -1.71 -0.38 -14.62
N ALA A 74 -2.19 0.21 -13.53
CA ALA A 74 -2.21 1.66 -13.36
C ALA A 74 -0.81 2.28 -13.48
N ARG A 75 0.18 1.66 -12.82
CA ARG A 75 1.60 2.09 -12.94
C ARG A 75 2.10 1.96 -14.37
N LEU A 76 1.86 0.81 -15.00
CA LEU A 76 2.28 0.57 -16.38
C LEU A 76 1.70 1.61 -17.34
N ILE A 77 0.41 1.95 -17.21
CA ILE A 77 -0.23 2.96 -18.06
C ILE A 77 0.47 4.32 -17.89
N VAL A 78 0.69 4.76 -16.65
CA VAL A 78 1.34 6.06 -16.37
C VAL A 78 2.79 6.07 -16.84
N GLU A 79 3.54 4.98 -16.63
CA GLU A 79 4.91 4.81 -17.13
C GLU A 79 4.94 4.91 -18.66
N THR A 80 4.10 4.15 -19.37
CA THR A 80 4.03 4.18 -20.84
C THR A 80 3.65 5.56 -21.37
N VAL A 81 2.63 6.21 -20.81
CA VAL A 81 2.20 7.55 -21.23
C VAL A 81 3.33 8.58 -21.03
N SER A 82 4.11 8.44 -19.95
CA SER A 82 5.28 9.28 -19.70
C SER A 82 6.42 9.00 -20.69
N ASP A 83 6.77 7.73 -20.89
CA ASP A 83 7.89 7.30 -21.74
C ASP A 83 7.63 7.65 -23.22
N GLU A 84 6.39 7.51 -23.68
CA GLU A 84 5.97 7.81 -25.05
C GLU A 84 5.63 9.30 -25.25
N LYS A 85 5.81 10.15 -24.24
CA LYS A 85 5.49 11.60 -24.27
C LYS A 85 4.04 11.88 -24.66
N MET A 86 3.11 11.05 -24.20
CA MET A 86 1.68 11.17 -24.47
C MET A 86 0.91 11.96 -23.40
N ILE A 87 1.61 12.51 -22.40
CA ILE A 87 0.98 13.21 -21.27
C ILE A 87 0.06 14.33 -21.76
N ASP A 88 0.58 15.24 -22.59
CA ASP A 88 -0.19 16.40 -23.05
C ASP A 88 -1.40 15.97 -23.89
N ALA A 89 -1.23 15.01 -24.79
CA ALA A 89 -2.33 14.48 -25.59
C ALA A 89 -3.46 13.86 -24.74
N VAL A 90 -3.11 13.11 -23.68
CA VAL A 90 -4.10 12.54 -22.75
C VAL A 90 -4.80 13.62 -21.94
N LEU A 91 -4.10 14.71 -21.59
CA LEU A 91 -4.68 15.84 -20.87
C LEU A 91 -5.61 16.66 -21.77
N ASP A 92 -5.22 16.90 -23.02
CA ASP A 92 -6.02 17.59 -24.03
C ASP A 92 -7.36 16.86 -24.26
N ASP A 93 -7.33 15.54 -24.47
CA ASP A 93 -8.53 14.72 -24.60
C ASP A 93 -9.45 14.81 -23.36
N ALA A 94 -8.87 14.92 -22.16
CA ALA A 94 -9.63 15.02 -20.92
C ALA A 94 -10.29 16.40 -20.74
N ASP A 95 -9.67 17.47 -21.22
CA ASP A 95 -10.22 18.82 -21.18
C ASP A 95 -11.32 19.01 -22.23
N ASP A 96 -11.17 18.41 -23.42
CA ASP A 96 -12.24 18.35 -24.43
C ASP A 96 -13.49 17.64 -23.90
N LEU A 97 -13.32 16.56 -23.14
CA LEU A 97 -14.43 15.87 -22.47
C LEU A 97 -15.15 16.72 -21.42
N LYS A 98 -14.45 17.66 -20.76
CA LYS A 98 -15.07 18.61 -19.82
C LYS A 98 -15.72 19.80 -20.51
N GLY A 99 -15.21 20.21 -21.67
CA GLY A 99 -15.78 21.32 -22.46
C GLY A 99 -17.16 21.03 -23.04
N TRP A 100 -17.60 19.77 -23.04
CA TRP A 100 -18.88 19.30 -23.56
C TRP A 100 -19.89 18.90 -22.46
N ALA A 101 -19.52 19.04 -21.18
CA ALA A 101 -20.35 18.76 -20.01
C ALA A 101 -20.88 20.05 -19.37
#